data_AF-A0A376MJU3-F1
#
_entry.id   AF-A0A376MJU3-F1
#
_cell.length_a   1.000
_cell.length_b   1.000
_cell.length_c   1.000
_cell.angle_alpha   90.00
_cell.angle_beta   90.00
_cell.angle_gamma   90.00
#
_symmetry.space_group_name_H-M   'P 1'
#
loop_
_entity.id
_entity.type
_entity.pdbx_description
1 polymer ?
#
loop_
_entity_poly.entity_id
_entity_poly.type
_entity_poly.pdbx_seq_one_letter_code
_entity_poly.pdbx_strand_id
1 'polypeptide(L)' 'MMPQSFLDAGSYKHVQRWAKEVGERPAVKRGRIVNRTNGPLNEQLHERHDASDFETNTEDKRQG' A
#
# COMPACT_ATOMS: atom_id res chain seq x y z
N MET A 1 -21.51 -0.03 8.33
CA MET A 1 -21.49 -0.94 7.17
C MET A 1 -20.04 -1.11 6.75
N MET A 2 -19.50 -2.33 6.79
CA MET A 2 -18.11 -2.55 6.33
C MET A 2 -18.05 -2.30 4.81
N PRO A 3 -16.98 -1.70 4.26
CA PRO A 3 -16.89 -1.42 2.83
C PRO A 3 -17.08 -2.68 1.96
N GLN A 4 -16.71 -3.85 2.47
CA GLN A 4 -16.90 -5.13 1.80
C GLN A 4 -18.37 -5.47 1.51
N SER A 5 -19.32 -5.09 2.39
CA SER A 5 -20.73 -5.43 2.20
C SER A 5 -21.51 -4.40 1.37
N PHE A 6 -20.97 -3.21 1.14
CA PHE A 6 -21.59 -2.22 0.25
C PHE A 6 -21.50 -2.62 -1.23
N LEU A 7 -20.33 -3.13 -1.65
CA LEU A 7 -20.09 -3.59 -3.03
C LEU A 7 -20.20 -5.11 -3.19
N ASP A 8 -20.52 -5.83 -2.11
CA ASP A 8 -20.39 -7.29 -2.02
C ASP A 8 -19.03 -7.80 -2.55
N ALA A 9 -17.95 -7.11 -2.20
CA ALA A 9 -16.62 -7.37 -2.75
C ALA A 9 -16.13 -8.80 -2.45
N GLY A 10 -16.68 -9.44 -1.41
CA GLY A 10 -16.35 -10.80 -0.99
C GLY A 10 -16.90 -11.90 -1.90
N SER A 11 -17.91 -11.64 -2.74
CA SER A 11 -18.46 -12.64 -3.66
C SER A 11 -17.59 -12.83 -4.91
N TYR A 12 -16.80 -11.82 -5.31
CA TYR A 12 -15.88 -11.89 -6.45
C TYR A 12 -14.61 -12.71 -6.13
N LYS A 13 -14.73 -14.03 -6.00
CA LYS A 13 -13.65 -14.93 -5.57
C LYS A 13 -12.37 -14.81 -6.41
N HIS A 14 -12.51 -14.70 -7.73
CA HIS A 14 -11.35 -14.62 -8.63
C HIS A 14 -10.63 -13.27 -8.56
N VAL A 15 -11.38 -12.18 -8.36
CA VAL A 15 -10.83 -10.84 -8.17
C VAL A 15 -10.07 -10.78 -6.86
N GLN A 16 -10.62 -11.32 -5.78
CA GLN A 16 -9.95 -11.37 -4.48
C GLN A 16 -8.64 -12.15 -4.52
N ARG A 17 -8.64 -13.35 -5.15
CA ARG A 17 -7.43 -14.15 -5.34
C ARG A 17 -6.36 -13.35 -6.09
N TRP A 18 -6.71 -12.77 -7.23
CA TRP A 18 -5.79 -11.99 -8.06
C TRP A 18 -5.25 -10.76 -7.31
N ALA A 19 -6.12 -10.00 -6.64
CA ALA A 19 -5.74 -8.80 -5.92
C ALA A 19 -4.74 -9.12 -4.79
N LYS A 20 -4.94 -10.23 -4.08
CA LYS A 20 -4.01 -10.72 -3.07
C LYS A 20 -2.66 -11.08 -3.68
N GLU A 21 -2.66 -11.89 -4.73
CA GLU A 21 -1.44 -12.36 -5.41
C GLU A 21 -0.61 -11.20 -5.98
N VAL A 22 -1.26 -10.23 -6.63
CA VAL A 22 -0.59 -9.02 -7.13
C VAL A 22 -0.10 -8.15 -5.99
N GLY A 23 -0.92 -7.95 -4.94
CA GLY A 23 -0.58 -7.13 -3.78
C GLY A 23 0.60 -7.65 -2.96
N GLU A 24 0.91 -8.94 -3.05
CA GLU A 24 2.03 -9.57 -2.35
C GLU A 24 3.40 -9.32 -3.03
N ARG A 25 3.40 -8.94 -4.32
CA ARG A 25 4.62 -8.71 -5.10
C ARG A 25 5.48 -7.58 -4.51
N PRO A 26 6.81 -7.77 -4.34
CA PRO A 26 7.68 -6.75 -3.75
C PRO A 26 7.62 -5.38 -4.47
N ALA A 27 7.53 -5.39 -5.80
CA ALA A 27 7.42 -4.16 -6.58
C ALA A 27 6.10 -3.42 -6.33
N VAL A 28 4.98 -4.14 -6.15
CA VAL A 28 3.67 -3.53 -5.86
C VAL A 28 3.66 -2.93 -4.46
N LYS A 29 4.25 -3.63 -3.48
CA LYS A 29 4.39 -3.11 -2.11
C LYS A 29 5.21 -1.82 -2.06
N ARG A 30 6.30 -1.73 -2.81
CA ARG A 30 7.10 -0.49 -2.90
C ARG A 30 6.37 0.61 -3.68
N GLY A 31 5.80 0.28 -4.84
CA GLY A 31 5.17 1.28 -5.70
C GLY A 31 3.94 1.94 -5.08
N ARG A 32 3.12 1.18 -4.34
CA ARG A 32 1.85 1.69 -3.77
C ARG A 32 2.01 2.75 -2.68
N ILE A 33 3.22 2.95 -2.17
CA ILE A 33 3.49 3.88 -1.06
C ILE A 33 4.17 5.18 -1.53
N VAL A 34 4.67 5.21 -2.77
CA VAL A 34 5.29 6.41 -3.36
C VAL A 34 4.22 7.48 -3.60
N ASN A 35 4.52 8.72 -3.24
CA ASN A 35 3.63 9.88 -3.25
C ASN A 35 2.34 9.72 -2.42
N ARG A 36 2.30 8.75 -1.51
CA ARG A 36 1.13 8.50 -0.67
C ARG A 36 1.23 9.26 0.64
N THR A 37 0.19 10.03 0.98
CA THR A 37 0.11 10.89 2.18
C THR A 37 -1.01 10.48 3.14
N ASN A 38 -1.50 9.23 3.03
CA ASN A 38 -2.59 8.71 3.85
C ASN A 38 -2.39 7.22 4.18
N GLY A 39 -3.17 6.73 5.15
CA GLY A 39 -3.04 5.37 5.65
C GLY A 39 -1.98 5.23 6.74
N PRO A 40 -1.44 4.03 6.98
CA PRO A 40 -0.36 3.83 7.94
C PRO A 40 0.91 4.60 7.55
N LEU A 41 1.62 5.20 8.51
CA LEU A 41 2.81 6.03 8.24
C LEU A 41 3.96 5.23 7.60
N ASN A 42 4.09 3.95 7.94
CA ASN A 42 5.07 3.05 7.31
C ASN A 42 4.69 2.64 5.87
N GLU A 43 3.50 3.00 5.41
CA GLU A 43 3.04 2.84 4.03
C GLU A 43 2.96 4.17 3.28
N GLN A 44 3.69 5.19 3.76
CA GLN A 44 3.76 6.51 3.16
C GLN A 44 5.22 6.87 2.85
N LEU A 45 5.47 7.19 1.58
CA LEU A 45 6.71 7.78 1.11
C LEU A 45 6.33 8.98 0.23
N HIS A 46 6.36 10.18 0.80
CA HIS A 46 5.84 11.39 0.13
C HIS A 46 6.53 11.70 -1.20
N GLU A 47 7.82 11.42 -1.32
CA GLU A 47 8.59 11.56 -2.55
C GLU A 47 9.64 10.45 -2.65
N ARG A 48 10.02 10.09 -3.88
CA ARG A 48 11.07 9.10 -4.14
C ARG A 48 12.04 9.65 -5.17
N HIS A 49 13.30 9.77 -4.77
CA HIS A 49 14.41 10.22 -5.60
C HIS A 49 15.55 9.19 -5.65
N ASP A 50 15.63 8.27 -4.69
CA ASP A 50 16.57 7.14 -4.66
C ASP A 50 15.89 5.82 -4.27
N ALA A 51 16.55 4.67 -4.47
CA ALA A 51 16.10 3.40 -3.94
C ALA A 51 16.23 3.31 -2.41
N SER A 52 17.22 3.96 -1.81
CA SER A 52 17.42 3.97 -0.35
C SER A 52 16.31 4.68 0.42
N ASP A 53 15.49 5.49 -0.25
CA ASP A 53 14.36 6.20 0.36
C ASP A 53 13.36 5.27 1.07
N PHE A 54 13.19 4.05 0.57
CA PHE A 54 12.31 3.05 1.21
C PHE A 54 12.82 2.60 2.59
N GLU A 55 14.13 2.72 2.83
CA GLU A 55 14.77 2.28 4.06
C GLU A 55 14.81 3.40 5.10
N THR A 56 14.98 4.66 4.67
CA THR A 56 15.27 5.78 5.59
C THR A 56 14.18 6.85 5.62
N ASN A 57 13.34 6.97 4.59
CA ASN A 57 12.55 8.17 4.32
C ASN A 57 11.02 7.93 4.33
N THR A 58 10.55 6.76 4.76
CA THR A 58 9.12 6.55 5.02
C THR A 58 8.66 7.37 6.21
N GLU A 59 7.38 7.77 6.23
CA GLU A 59 6.89 8.78 7.16
C GLU A 59 6.99 8.34 8.63
N ASP A 60 6.88 7.04 8.92
CA ASP A 60 7.11 6.49 10.27
C ASP A 60 8.50 6.81 10.84
N LYS A 61 9.51 7.04 9.99
CA LYS A 61 10.89 7.37 10.37
C LYS A 61 11.12 8.87 10.57
N ARG A 62 10.11 9.70 10.30
CA ARG A 62 10.16 11.16 10.36
C ARG A 62 9.36 11.75 11.51
N GLN A 63 8.87 10.90 12.42
CA GLN A 63 7.93 11.31 13.46
C GLN A 63 8.52 12.09 14.64
N GLY A 64 9.85 12.20 14.75
CA GLY A 64 10.53 12.96 15.81
C GLY A 64 10.51 12.30 17.18
#